data_AF-A0A7J7L0K4-F1
#
_entry.id   AF-A0A7J7L0K4-F1
#
_cell.length_a   1.000
_cell.length_b   1.000
_cell.length_c   1.000
_cell.angle_alpha   90.00
_cell.angle_beta   90.00
_cell.angle_gamma   90.00
#
_symmetry.space_group_name_H-M   'P 1'
#
loop_
_entity.id
_entity.type
_entity.pdbx_description
1 polymer ?
#
loop_
_entity_poly.entity_id
_entity_poly.type
_entity_poly.pdbx_seq_one_letter_code
_entity_poly.pdbx_strand_id
1 'polypeptide(L)'
;MGSQFSKKTGEAHPVLQLQGNLEFKAELSFYESECRSDPDLKSFDANLQDRMNHVINALAFGGEVQSLSFESLKEVTGCLLEMDQLVVKVILDCKQDIWKNQELLDLVEEYFENSLQTLDFCNALEKCLKKARDSQLIINVALQQFEEEERDEGVNQRVPPDV
;
A
#
# COMPACT_ATOMS: atom_id res chain seq x y z
N MET A 1 20.61 26.54 34.95
CA MET A 1 19.24 26.22 35.40
C MET A 1 18.64 25.25 34.40
N GLY A 2 18.75 23.94 34.65
CA GLY A 2 18.28 22.90 33.73
C GLY A 2 17.93 21.68 34.56
N SER A 3 16.64 21.61 34.91
CA SER A 3 16.06 20.65 35.85
C SER A 3 16.05 19.23 35.30
N GLN A 4 16.27 18.27 36.21
CA GLN A 4 16.14 16.84 36.01
C GLN A 4 14.70 16.48 35.60
N PHE A 5 14.55 15.59 34.61
CA PHE A 5 13.31 14.85 34.42
C PHE A 5 13.48 13.44 35.00
N SER A 6 12.68 13.24 36.04
CA SER A 6 12.57 12.06 36.88
C SER A 6 12.13 10.85 36.06
N LYS A 7 12.90 9.75 36.15
CA LYS A 7 12.45 8.40 35.79
C LYS A 7 11.25 8.04 36.67
N LYS A 8 10.04 8.04 36.10
CA LYS A 8 8.92 7.30 36.67
C LYS A 8 8.90 5.91 36.04
N THR A 9 9.37 4.96 36.84
CA THR A 9 9.05 3.54 36.75
C THR A 9 7.54 3.39 36.82
N GLY A 10 6.92 3.02 35.70
CA GLY A 10 5.55 2.53 35.65
C GLY A 10 5.62 1.06 35.23
N GLU A 11 5.59 0.16 36.21
CA GLU A 11 5.38 -1.26 35.97
C GLU A 11 4.00 -1.42 35.31
N ALA A 12 3.97 -1.73 34.02
CA ALA A 12 2.79 -2.31 33.41
C ALA A 12 2.67 -3.74 33.98
N HIS A 13 1.62 -3.97 34.76
CA HIS A 13 1.33 -5.25 35.38
C HIS A 13 1.21 -6.37 34.32
N PRO A 14 1.98 -7.48 34.41
CA PRO A 14 1.92 -8.59 33.45
C PRO A 14 0.56 -9.30 33.40
N VAL A 15 -0.30 -9.07 34.40
CA VAL A 15 -1.65 -9.65 34.49
C VAL A 15 -2.61 -9.04 33.46
N LEU A 16 -2.52 -7.73 33.18
CA LEU A 16 -3.39 -7.07 32.20
C LEU A 16 -3.07 -7.52 30.76
N GLN A 17 -1.79 -7.79 30.48
CA GLN A 17 -1.31 -8.25 29.17
C GLN A 17 -1.61 -9.74 28.93
N LEU A 18 -1.68 -10.54 30.01
CA LEU A 18 -2.09 -11.95 29.92
C LEU A 18 -3.60 -12.09 29.72
N GLN A 19 -4.40 -11.24 30.38
CA GLN A 19 -5.85 -11.26 30.30
C GLN A 19 -6.35 -10.87 28.90
N GLY A 20 -5.79 -9.81 28.30
CA GLY A 20 -6.09 -9.44 26.91
C GLY A 20 -5.69 -10.51 25.88
N ASN A 21 -4.58 -11.24 26.12
CA ASN A 21 -4.18 -12.35 25.25
C ASN A 21 -5.12 -13.57 25.34
N LEU A 22 -5.70 -13.83 26.52
CA LEU A 22 -6.68 -14.91 26.72
C LEU A 22 -8.04 -14.58 26.07
N GLU A 23 -8.47 -13.32 26.19
CA GLU A 23 -9.70 -12.81 25.60
C GLU A 23 -9.62 -12.79 24.07
N PHE A 24 -8.52 -12.26 23.52
CA PHE A 24 -8.24 -12.28 22.07
C PHE A 24 -8.18 -13.70 21.48
N LYS A 25 -7.60 -14.65 22.21
CA LYS A 25 -7.56 -16.06 21.77
C LYS A 25 -8.96 -16.70 21.77
N ALA A 26 -9.81 -16.35 22.73
CA ALA A 26 -11.18 -16.84 22.78
C ALA A 26 -12.01 -16.26 21.62
N GLU A 27 -11.90 -14.96 21.37
CA GLU A 27 -12.53 -14.28 20.24
C GLU A 27 -12.08 -14.85 18.89
N LEU A 28 -10.78 -15.11 18.71
CA LEU A 28 -10.26 -15.79 17.51
C LEU A 28 -10.84 -17.19 17.32
N SER A 29 -10.89 -17.99 18.39
CA SER A 29 -11.47 -19.34 18.31
C SER A 29 -12.97 -19.31 18.00
N PHE A 30 -13.67 -18.29 18.50
CA PHE A 30 -15.08 -18.06 18.20
C PHE A 30 -15.26 -17.66 16.73
N TYR A 31 -14.49 -16.68 16.24
CA TYR A 31 -14.47 -16.28 14.84
C TYR A 31 -14.17 -17.46 13.90
N GLU A 32 -13.17 -18.29 14.22
CA GLU A 32 -12.86 -19.51 13.45
C GLU A 32 -14.04 -20.49 13.41
N SER A 33 -14.80 -20.59 14.50
CA SER A 33 -15.98 -21.45 14.57
C SER A 33 -17.15 -20.88 13.75
N GLU A 34 -17.32 -19.56 13.74
CA GLU A 34 -18.31 -18.87 12.91
C GLU A 34 -17.95 -18.99 11.42
N CYS A 35 -16.68 -18.87 11.04
CA CYS A 35 -16.20 -19.12 9.68
C CYS A 35 -16.48 -20.55 9.18
N ARG A 36 -16.63 -21.53 10.09
CA ARG A 36 -17.02 -22.89 9.69
C ARG A 36 -18.53 -23.04 9.50
N SER A 37 -19.31 -22.17 10.14
CA SER A 37 -20.76 -22.29 10.25
C SER A 37 -21.49 -21.39 9.26
N ASP A 38 -20.95 -20.20 8.98
CA ASP A 38 -21.49 -19.23 8.04
C ASP A 38 -20.76 -19.33 6.68
N PRO A 39 -21.44 -19.73 5.59
CA PRO A 39 -20.85 -19.86 4.26
C PRO A 39 -20.33 -18.55 3.67
N ASP A 40 -21.00 -17.42 3.94
CA ASP A 40 -20.64 -16.12 3.40
C ASP A 40 -19.40 -15.59 4.11
N LEU A 41 -19.37 -15.72 5.45
CA LEU A 41 -18.20 -15.37 6.25
C LEU A 41 -17.00 -16.25 5.89
N LYS A 42 -17.21 -17.55 5.66
CA LYS A 42 -16.16 -18.46 5.19
C LYS A 42 -15.57 -18.02 3.86
N SER A 43 -16.42 -17.65 2.90
CA SER A 43 -15.98 -17.21 1.58
C SER A 43 -15.22 -15.89 1.67
N PHE A 44 -15.66 -14.97 2.53
CA PHE A 44 -14.98 -13.72 2.80
C PHE A 44 -13.59 -13.96 3.39
N ASP A 45 -13.50 -14.78 4.45
CA ASP A 45 -12.23 -15.11 5.12
C ASP A 45 -11.24 -15.80 4.17
N ALA A 46 -11.69 -16.76 3.37
CA ALA A 46 -10.85 -17.42 2.38
C ALA A 46 -10.28 -16.42 1.35
N ASN A 47 -11.12 -15.49 0.86
CA ASN A 47 -10.66 -14.47 -0.08
C ASN A 47 -9.67 -13.49 0.58
N LEU A 48 -9.93 -13.11 1.81
CA LEU A 48 -9.04 -12.27 2.61
C LEU A 48 -7.67 -12.92 2.79
N GLN A 49 -7.64 -14.20 3.17
CA GLN A 49 -6.40 -14.96 3.35
C GLN A 49 -5.63 -15.11 2.04
N ASP A 50 -6.30 -15.50 0.95
CA ASP A 50 -5.66 -15.66 -0.37
C ASP A 50 -4.99 -14.36 -0.82
N ARG A 51 -5.66 -13.22 -0.64
CA ARG A 51 -5.13 -11.89 -1.00
C ARG A 51 -3.99 -11.45 -0.09
N MET A 52 -4.13 -11.66 1.22
CA MET A 52 -3.06 -11.35 2.17
C MET A 52 -1.80 -12.16 1.84
N ASN A 53 -1.94 -13.45 1.55
CA ASN A 53 -0.83 -14.30 1.14
C ASN A 53 -0.21 -13.81 -0.18
N HIS A 54 -1.02 -13.37 -1.12
CA HIS A 54 -0.55 -12.80 -2.38
C HIS A 54 0.31 -11.54 -2.15
N VAL A 55 -0.16 -10.60 -1.32
CA VAL A 55 0.59 -9.40 -0.91
C VAL A 55 1.91 -9.76 -0.22
N ILE A 56 1.88 -10.69 0.75
CA ILE A 56 3.09 -11.15 1.46
C ILE A 56 4.11 -11.69 0.48
N ASN A 57 3.67 -12.52 -0.47
CA ASN A 57 4.55 -13.08 -1.50
C ASN A 57 5.13 -11.96 -2.39
N ALA A 58 4.29 -11.04 -2.89
CA ALA A 58 4.71 -9.92 -3.72
C ALA A 58 5.79 -9.05 -3.05
N LEU A 59 5.68 -8.87 -1.73
CA LEU A 59 6.65 -8.16 -0.90
C LEU A 59 7.91 -9.00 -0.61
N ALA A 60 7.77 -10.31 -0.38
CA ALA A 60 8.88 -11.22 -0.07
C ALA A 60 9.79 -11.51 -1.27
N PHE A 61 9.27 -11.44 -2.50
CA PHE A 61 10.07 -11.58 -3.73
C PHE A 61 10.90 -10.33 -4.08
N GLY A 62 10.73 -9.22 -3.34
CA GLY A 62 11.60 -8.04 -3.41
C GLY A 62 12.96 -8.32 -2.79
N GLY A 63 13.80 -9.08 -3.48
CA GLY A 63 15.21 -9.25 -3.12
C GLY A 63 15.90 -7.88 -3.03
N GLU A 64 16.65 -7.69 -1.95
CA GLU A 64 17.30 -6.44 -1.47
C GLU A 64 16.38 -5.50 -0.68
N VAL A 65 16.72 -5.35 0.61
CA VAL A 65 15.96 -4.76 1.74
C VAL A 65 15.61 -3.26 1.57
N GLN A 66 15.84 -2.67 0.40
CA GLN A 66 15.82 -1.22 0.25
C GLN A 66 14.88 -0.66 -0.83
N SER A 67 14.29 -1.49 -1.69
CA SER A 67 13.30 -1.02 -2.67
C SER A 67 12.35 -2.11 -3.14
N LEU A 68 11.06 -1.77 -3.20
CA LEU A 68 10.05 -2.60 -3.86
C LEU A 68 10.16 -2.45 -5.38
N SER A 69 9.97 -3.54 -6.10
CA SER A 69 9.84 -3.50 -7.55
C SER A 69 8.53 -2.78 -7.95
N PHE A 70 8.50 -2.18 -9.14
CA PHE A 70 7.25 -1.59 -9.66
C PHE A 70 6.15 -2.63 -9.84
N GLU A 71 6.49 -3.88 -10.15
CA GLU A 71 5.50 -4.95 -10.29
C GLU A 71 4.91 -5.31 -8.92
N SER A 72 5.76 -5.48 -7.89
CA SER A 72 5.30 -5.71 -6.51
C SER A 72 4.41 -4.57 -6.02
N LEU A 73 4.77 -3.32 -6.29
CA LEU A 73 3.98 -2.16 -5.90
C LEU A 73 2.61 -2.13 -6.61
N LYS A 74 2.57 -2.46 -7.90
CA LYS A 74 1.34 -2.57 -8.69
C LYS A 74 0.44 -3.71 -8.19
N GLU A 75 1.03 -4.86 -7.86
CA GLU A 75 0.32 -6.03 -7.31
C GLU A 75 -0.30 -5.70 -5.95
N VAL A 76 0.48 -5.11 -5.03
CA VAL A 76 0.01 -4.72 -3.70
C VAL A 76 -1.09 -3.65 -3.76
N THR A 77 -0.93 -2.62 -4.59
CA THR A 77 -1.96 -1.58 -4.76
C THR A 77 -3.24 -2.13 -5.42
N GLY A 78 -3.11 -3.09 -6.34
CA GLY A 78 -4.24 -3.83 -6.90
C GLY A 78 -4.98 -4.65 -5.84
N CYS A 79 -4.26 -5.43 -5.04
CA CYS A 79 -4.84 -6.22 -3.95
C CYS A 79 -5.62 -5.35 -2.96
N LEU A 80 -5.05 -4.20 -2.60
CA LEU A 80 -5.70 -3.25 -1.69
C LEU A 80 -7.01 -2.71 -2.27
N LEU A 81 -7.00 -2.26 -3.53
CA LEU A 81 -8.21 -1.75 -4.18
C LEU A 81 -9.31 -2.81 -4.25
N GLU A 82 -8.96 -4.05 -4.57
CA GLU A 82 -9.93 -5.12 -4.61
C GLU A 82 -10.46 -5.47 -3.21
N MET A 83 -9.61 -5.40 -2.18
CA MET A 83 -10.02 -5.56 -0.79
C MET A 83 -11.00 -4.48 -0.37
N ASP A 84 -10.72 -3.23 -0.73
CA ASP A 84 -11.60 -2.11 -0.39
C ASP A 84 -13.00 -2.27 -0.97
N GLN A 85 -13.09 -2.80 -2.20
CA GLN A 85 -14.39 -3.10 -2.80
C GLN A 85 -15.19 -4.16 -2.01
N LEU A 86 -14.52 -5.18 -1.47
CA LEU A 86 -15.17 -6.20 -0.64
C LEU A 86 -15.59 -5.65 0.71
N VAL A 87 -14.72 -4.89 1.37
CA VAL A 87 -14.99 -4.31 2.70
C VAL A 87 -16.15 -3.32 2.61
N VAL A 88 -16.16 -2.43 1.61
CA VAL A 88 -17.28 -1.49 1.40
C VAL A 88 -18.60 -2.23 1.19
N LYS A 89 -18.59 -3.37 0.48
CA LYS A 89 -19.80 -4.18 0.31
C LYS A 89 -20.32 -4.70 1.65
N VAL A 90 -19.44 -5.28 2.48
CA VAL A 90 -19.81 -5.77 3.83
C VAL A 90 -20.34 -4.63 4.70
N ILE A 91 -19.69 -3.47 4.69
CA ILE A 91 -20.14 -2.28 5.43
C ILE A 91 -21.55 -1.85 5.00
N LEU A 92 -21.82 -1.85 3.69
CA LEU A 92 -23.13 -1.47 3.17
C LEU A 92 -24.23 -2.48 3.54
N ASP A 93 -23.91 -3.76 3.48
CA ASP A 93 -24.83 -4.86 3.84
C ASP A 93 -25.16 -4.82 5.34
N CYS A 94 -24.19 -4.47 6.19
CA CYS A 94 -24.32 -4.41 7.65
C CYS A 94 -24.62 -3.01 8.22
N LYS A 95 -24.89 -2.00 7.38
CA LYS A 95 -24.94 -0.58 7.78
C LYS A 95 -25.82 -0.27 8.99
N GLN A 96 -26.97 -0.96 9.12
CA GLN A 96 -27.90 -0.71 10.23
C GLN A 96 -27.35 -1.20 11.56
N ASP A 97 -26.59 -2.28 11.55
CA ASP A 97 -26.04 -2.87 12.77
C ASP A 97 -24.75 -2.15 13.19
N ILE A 98 -23.97 -1.69 12.20
CA ILE A 98 -22.84 -0.77 12.42
C ILE A 98 -23.33 0.51 13.10
N TRP A 99 -24.41 1.15 12.63
CA TRP A 99 -24.94 2.36 13.27
C TRP A 99 -25.47 2.18 14.70
N LYS A 100 -25.77 0.95 15.11
CA LYS A 100 -26.24 0.67 16.48
C LYS A 100 -25.08 0.38 17.44
N ASN A 101 -23.87 0.15 16.93
CA ASN A 101 -22.71 -0.22 17.72
C ASN A 101 -21.58 0.79 17.50
N GLN A 102 -21.28 1.58 18.54
CA GLN A 102 -20.27 2.63 18.47
C GLN A 102 -18.87 2.08 18.13
N GLU A 103 -18.49 0.91 18.66
CA GLU A 103 -17.17 0.33 18.39
C GLU A 103 -17.02 -0.07 16.92
N LEU A 104 -18.09 -0.62 16.32
CA LEU A 104 -18.10 -0.93 14.88
C LEU A 104 -18.09 0.34 14.02
N LEU A 105 -18.76 1.40 14.47
CA LEU A 105 -18.74 2.69 13.79
C LEU A 105 -17.32 3.28 13.80
N ASP A 106 -16.67 3.31 14.96
CA ASP A 106 -15.30 3.82 15.11
C ASP A 106 -14.31 3.02 14.24
N LEU A 107 -14.45 1.69 14.17
CA LEU A 107 -13.64 0.82 13.32
C LEU A 107 -13.81 1.14 11.83
N VAL A 108 -15.04 1.39 11.39
CA VAL A 108 -15.34 1.76 10.00
C VAL A 108 -14.77 3.14 9.67
N GLU A 109 -14.86 4.10 10.59
CA GLU A 109 -14.25 5.42 10.43
C GLU A 109 -12.72 5.32 10.30
N GLU A 110 -12.05 4.56 11.17
CA GLU A 110 -10.61 4.32 11.09
C GLU A 110 -10.21 3.67 9.76
N TYR A 111 -10.97 2.68 9.31
CA TYR A 111 -10.76 2.03 8.03
C TYR A 111 -10.83 3.02 6.85
N PHE A 112 -11.84 3.91 6.83
CA PHE A 112 -11.96 4.91 5.77
C PHE A 112 -10.87 5.97 5.82
N GLU A 113 -10.43 6.38 7.02
CA GLU A 113 -9.31 7.30 7.19
C GLU A 113 -8.01 6.70 6.63
N ASN A 114 -7.72 5.43 6.96
CA ASN A 114 -6.57 4.70 6.42
C ASN A 114 -6.64 4.55 4.88
N SER A 115 -7.85 4.30 4.36
CA SER A 115 -8.08 4.20 2.92
C SER A 115 -7.83 5.54 2.21
N LEU A 116 -8.24 6.66 2.82
CA LEU A 116 -8.02 8.00 2.30
C LEU A 116 -6.53 8.36 2.28
N GLN A 117 -5.81 8.06 3.36
CA GLN A 117 -4.35 8.27 3.42
C GLN A 117 -3.61 7.44 2.37
N THR A 118 -4.07 6.21 2.12
CA THR A 118 -3.48 5.36 1.07
C THR A 118 -3.78 5.92 -0.33
N LEU A 119 -4.99 6.45 -0.56
CA LEU A 119 -5.32 7.12 -1.80
C LEU A 119 -4.44 8.36 -2.03
N ASP A 120 -4.18 9.16 -1.00
CA ASP A 120 -3.27 10.31 -1.08
C ASP A 120 -1.84 9.90 -1.43
N PHE A 121 -1.36 8.80 -0.84
CA PHE A 121 -0.08 8.21 -1.23
C PHE A 121 -0.06 7.81 -2.72
N CYS A 122 -1.09 7.09 -3.20
CA CYS A 122 -1.19 6.69 -4.60
C CYS A 122 -1.24 7.89 -5.55
N ASN A 123 -1.96 8.97 -5.18
CA ASN A 123 -2.01 10.21 -5.94
C ASN A 123 -0.64 10.91 -6.01
N ALA A 124 0.12 10.94 -4.91
CA ALA A 124 1.46 11.48 -4.89
C ALA A 124 2.41 10.66 -5.77
N LEU A 125 2.33 9.33 -5.67
CA LEU A 125 3.10 8.40 -6.51
C LEU A 125 2.80 8.61 -8.00
N GLU A 126 1.52 8.71 -8.39
CA GLU A 126 1.12 8.91 -9.78
C GLU A 126 1.72 10.20 -10.36
N LYS A 127 1.69 11.30 -9.59
CA LYS A 127 2.31 12.58 -9.98
C LYS A 127 3.81 12.45 -10.18
N CYS A 128 4.50 11.76 -9.27
CA CYS A 128 5.94 11.51 -9.39
C CYS A 128 6.29 10.70 -10.64
N LEU A 129 5.53 9.64 -10.93
CA LEU A 129 5.71 8.80 -12.11
C LEU A 129 5.49 9.57 -13.41
N LYS A 130 4.43 10.39 -13.49
CA LYS A 130 4.18 11.27 -14.64
C LYS A 130 5.36 12.22 -14.87
N LYS A 131 5.85 12.87 -13.82
CA LYS A 131 7.00 13.77 -13.90
C LYS A 131 8.28 13.06 -14.36
N ALA A 132 8.54 11.86 -13.84
CA ALA A 132 9.71 11.06 -14.24
C ALA A 132 9.64 10.68 -15.72
N ARG A 133 8.49 10.21 -16.20
CA ARG A 133 8.24 9.91 -17.61
C ARG A 133 8.46 11.13 -18.51
N ASP A 134 7.88 12.27 -18.14
CA ASP A 134 7.99 13.49 -18.94
C ASP A 134 9.45 13.98 -19.01
N SER A 135 10.19 13.86 -17.90
CA SER A 135 11.61 14.20 -17.85
C SER A 135 12.46 13.26 -18.70
N GLN A 136 12.16 11.96 -18.68
CA GLN A 136 12.81 10.97 -19.55
C GLN A 136 12.57 11.26 -21.04
N LEU A 137 11.35 11.64 -21.41
CA LEU A 137 11.03 12.00 -22.78
C LEU A 137 11.85 13.21 -23.25
N ILE A 138 11.99 14.25 -22.42
CA ILE A 138 12.81 15.42 -22.74
C ILE A 138 14.27 15.03 -22.97
N ILE A 139 14.84 14.19 -22.10
CA ILE A 139 16.22 13.71 -22.24
C ILE A 139 16.38 12.94 -23.56
N ASN A 140 15.46 12.04 -23.88
CA ASN A 140 15.52 11.25 -25.12
C ASN A 140 15.44 12.15 -26.37
N VAL A 141 14.59 13.18 -26.35
CA VAL A 141 14.51 14.16 -27.45
C VAL A 141 15.82 14.95 -27.58
N ALA A 142 16.40 15.40 -26.48
CA ALA A 142 17.67 16.13 -26.49
C ALA A 142 18.82 15.26 -27.03
N LEU A 143 18.87 13.97 -26.66
CA LEU A 143 19.85 13.02 -27.18
C LEU A 143 19.69 12.81 -28.69
N GLN A 144 18.45 12.69 -29.19
CA GLN A 144 18.19 12.56 -30.63
C GLN A 144 18.65 13.80 -31.42
N GLN A 145 18.36 15.00 -30.91
CA GLN A 145 18.80 16.25 -31.55
C GLN A 145 20.32 16.34 -31.61
N PHE A 146 21.01 15.98 -30.51
CA PHE A 146 22.47 15.98 -30.48
C PHE A 146 23.06 15.00 -31.51
N GLU A 147 22.49 13.80 -31.64
CA GLU A 147 22.92 12.82 -32.65
C GLU A 147 22.63 13.25 -34.11
N GLU A 148 21.61 14.07 -34.33
CA GLU A 148 21.29 14.64 -35.65
C GLU A 148 22.28 15.77 -36.01
N GLU A 149 22.58 16.66 -35.05
CA GLU A 149 23.58 17.73 -35.22
C GLU A 149 24.97 17.17 -35.56
N GLU A 150 25.44 16.12 -34.87
CA GLU A 150 26.72 15.47 -35.18
C GLU A 150 26.76 14.85 -36.59
N ARG A 151 25.63 14.35 -37.10
CA ARG A 151 25.53 13.78 -38.45
C ARG A 151 25.58 14.84 -39.54
N ASP A 152 24.93 15.96 -39.33
CA ASP A 152 24.91 17.07 -40.30
C ASP A 152 26.26 17.81 -40.36
N GLU A 153 26.98 17.94 -39.24
CA GLU A 153 28.33 18.50 -39.22
C GLU A 153 29.36 17.61 -39.95
N GLY A 154 29.21 16.28 -39.90
CA GLY A 154 30.08 15.33 -40.60
C GLY A 154 29.91 15.30 -42.13
N VAL A 155 28.75 15.73 -42.65
CA VAL A 155 28.48 15.82 -44.09
C VAL A 155 29.04 17.12 -44.69
N ASN A 156 29.00 18.23 -43.94
CA ASN A 156 29.41 19.54 -44.44
C ASN A 156 30.95 19.72 -44.53
N GLN A 157 31.74 18.84 -43.90
CA GLN A 157 33.21 18.83 -44.02
C GLN A 157 33.74 18.01 -45.23
N ARG A 158 32.87 17.32 -45.98
CA ARG A 158 33.27 16.47 -47.13
C ARG A 158 33.11 17.10 -48.50
N VAL A 159 32.66 18.36 -48.59
CA VAL A 159 32.62 19.08 -49.87
C VAL A 159 33.99 19.75 -50.06
N PRO A 160 34.86 19.25 -50.97
CA PRO A 160 36.07 19.98 -51.31
C PRO A 160 35.65 21.28 -52.00
N PRO A 161 36.33 22.41 -51.75
CA PRO A 161 36.11 23.61 -52.55
C PRO A 161 36.46 23.28 -54.00
N ASP A 162 35.46 23.35 -54.89
CA ASP A 162 35.65 23.27 -56.33
C ASP A 162 36.54 24.45 -56.80
N VAL A 163 37.71 24.07 -57.34
CA VAL A 163 38.60 24.72 -58.33
C VAL A 163 39.02 26.18 -58.11
#